data_AF-A0A5N4E856-F1
#
_entry.id   AF-A0A5N4E856-F1
#
_cell.length_a   1.000
_cell.length_b   1.000
_cell.length_c   1.000
_cell.angle_alpha   90.00
_cell.angle_beta   90.00
_cell.angle_gamma   90.00
#
_symmetry.space_group_name_H-M   'P 1'
#
loop_
_entity.id
_entity.type
_entity.pdbx_description
1 polymer ?
#
loop_
_entity_poly.entity_id
_entity_poly.type
_entity_poly.pdbx_seq_one_letter_code
_entity_poly.pdbx_strand_id
1 'polypeptide(L)'
;MQIFTFRLNNGSMALIIARNTSRPEFIKHLKRYASVKNQFNFPFVETYTVEEVKVYPKSNSSRHNPEEEDGPRGRALGNSFPWNIDGDLMEVASEVHVRVHPRLINLYGGSMEEMNDSKVTCNCL
;
A
#
# COMPACT_ATOMS: atom_id res chain seq x y z
N MET A 1 -2.97 -0.98 4.08
CA MET A 1 -2.31 -0.31 2.95
C MET A 1 -1.70 -1.40 2.08
N GLN A 2 -1.83 -1.30 0.77
CA GLN A 2 -1.23 -2.23 -0.17
C GLN A 2 -0.45 -1.45 -1.22
N ILE A 3 0.77 -1.89 -1.52
CA ILE A 3 1.63 -1.30 -2.54
C ILE A 3 1.90 -2.39 -3.56
N PHE A 4 1.73 -2.09 -4.85
CA PHE A 4 2.11 -3.00 -5.93
C PHE A 4 2.50 -2.21 -7.18
N THR A 5 3.25 -2.85 -8.06
CA THR A 5 3.62 -2.28 -9.37
C THR A 5 2.69 -2.83 -10.46
N PHE A 6 2.03 -1.95 -11.21
CA PHE A 6 1.15 -2.35 -12.32
C PHE A 6 1.82 -2.20 -13.71
N ARG A 7 2.84 -1.34 -13.83
CA ARG A 7 3.66 -1.17 -15.03
C ARG A 7 5.14 -1.19 -14.66
N LEU A 8 5.88 -2.13 -15.24
CA LEU A 8 7.28 -2.35 -14.89
C LEU A 8 8.23 -1.29 -15.45
N ASN A 9 7.79 -0.48 -16.43
CA ASN A 9 8.64 0.39 -17.22
C ASN A 9 8.47 1.90 -16.96
N ASN A 10 7.41 2.32 -16.26
CA ASN A 10 7.11 3.76 -16.09
C ASN A 10 7.68 4.37 -14.80
N GLY A 11 8.44 3.59 -14.03
CA GLY A 11 9.09 4.07 -12.80
C GLY A 11 8.14 4.40 -11.66
N SER A 12 6.90 3.92 -11.69
CA SER A 12 5.89 4.22 -10.67
C SER A 12 5.30 2.95 -10.04
N MET A 13 4.71 3.10 -8.85
CA MET A 13 3.96 2.08 -8.15
C MET A 13 2.56 2.59 -7.78
N ALA A 14 1.62 1.67 -7.66
CA ALA A 14 0.29 1.94 -7.14
C ALA A 14 0.31 1.83 -5.61
N LEU A 15 -0.11 2.89 -4.93
CA LEU A 15 -0.37 2.93 -3.50
C LEU A 15 -1.89 2.89 -3.28
N ILE A 16 -2.35 1.88 -2.55
CA ILE A 16 -3.76 1.68 -2.24
C ILE A 16 -3.99 1.73 -0.74
N ILE A 17 -4.89 2.64 -0.34
CA ILE A 17 -5.23 2.88 1.06
C ILE A 17 -6.71 2.58 1.25
N ALA A 18 -7.00 1.56 2.07
CA ALA A 18 -8.34 1.31 2.57
C ALA A 18 -8.49 2.00 3.93
N ARG A 19 -9.40 2.98 4.00
CA ARG A 19 -9.81 3.65 5.24
C ARG A 19 -10.79 2.78 6.03
N ASN A 20 -11.03 3.17 7.28
CA ASN A 20 -12.05 2.54 8.12
C ASN A 20 -13.41 2.58 7.42
N THR A 21 -14.08 1.43 7.39
CA THR A 21 -15.39 1.24 6.77
C THR A 21 -16.20 0.21 7.56
N SER A 22 -17.47 0.05 7.24
CA SER A 22 -18.33 -0.96 7.85
C SER A 22 -18.05 -2.36 7.30
N ARG A 23 -18.33 -3.41 8.08
CA ARG A 23 -18.19 -4.81 7.64
C ARG A 23 -18.99 -5.13 6.36
N PRO A 24 -20.26 -4.69 6.19
CA PRO A 24 -20.99 -4.90 4.94
C PRO A 24 -20.32 -4.25 3.72
N GLU A 25 -19.83 -3.01 3.86
CA GLU A 25 -19.11 -2.32 2.77
C GLU A 25 -17.80 -3.02 2.42
N PHE A 26 -17.08 -3.51 3.43
CA PHE A 26 -15.88 -4.31 3.22
C PHE A 26 -16.17 -5.62 2.47
N ILE A 27 -17.25 -6.34 2.82
CA ILE A 27 -17.66 -7.56 2.10
C ILE A 27 -18.03 -7.25 0.64
N LYS A 28 -18.70 -6.11 0.37
CA LYS A 28 -18.97 -5.68 -1.02
C LYS A 28 -17.68 -5.48 -1.81
N HIS A 29 -16.66 -4.90 -1.19
CA HIS A 29 -15.34 -4.74 -1.79
C HIS A 29 -14.68 -6.08 -2.09
N LEU A 30 -14.65 -7.02 -1.13
CA LEU A 30 -14.12 -8.37 -1.36
C LEU A 30 -14.81 -9.10 -2.51
N LYS A 31 -16.14 -9.02 -2.60
CA LYS A 31 -16.90 -9.65 -3.70
C LYS A 31 -16.57 -9.05 -5.07
N ARG A 32 -16.15 -7.78 -5.13
CA ARG A 32 -15.79 -7.13 -6.39
C ARG A 32 -14.46 -7.61 -6.96
N TYR A 33 -13.54 -8.12 -6.12
CA TYR A 33 -12.26 -8.70 -6.58
C TYR A 33 -12.47 -9.88 -7.55
N ALA A 34 -13.56 -10.63 -7.40
CA ALA A 34 -13.89 -11.74 -8.30
C ALA A 34 -14.58 -11.29 -9.61
N SER A 35 -14.58 -9.99 -9.94
CA SER A 35 -15.31 -9.43 -11.08
C SER A 35 -14.41 -8.58 -11.98
N VAL A 36 -14.84 -8.35 -13.23
CA VAL A 36 -14.17 -7.45 -14.20
C VAL A 36 -14.36 -5.95 -13.90
N LYS A 37 -15.09 -5.60 -12.83
CA LYS A 37 -15.35 -4.19 -12.47
C LYS A 37 -14.16 -3.62 -11.71
N ASN A 38 -13.97 -2.30 -11.79
CA ASN A 38 -12.93 -1.62 -11.00
C ASN A 38 -13.09 -1.92 -9.50
N GLN A 39 -12.16 -2.74 -9.00
CA GLN A 39 -12.14 -3.25 -7.63
C GLN A 39 -11.89 -2.14 -6.59
N PHE A 40 -11.32 -1.01 -6.99
CA PHE A 40 -10.95 0.10 -6.11
C PHE A 40 -11.98 1.23 -6.08
N ASN A 41 -13.07 1.14 -6.85
CA ASN A 41 -14.12 2.18 -6.88
C ASN A 41 -15.07 2.06 -5.68
N PHE A 42 -14.57 2.38 -4.48
CA PHE A 42 -15.31 2.49 -3.23
C PHE A 42 -14.91 3.77 -2.48
N PRO A 43 -15.84 4.47 -1.80
CA PRO A 43 -15.53 5.74 -1.12
C PRO A 43 -14.45 5.66 -0.03
N PHE A 44 -14.22 4.46 0.51
CA PHE A 44 -13.21 4.23 1.54
C PHE A 44 -11.87 3.73 0.98
N VAL A 45 -11.74 3.61 -0.35
CA VAL A 45 -10.52 3.16 -1.02
C VAL A 45 -9.93 4.33 -1.81
N GLU A 46 -8.67 4.64 -1.53
CA GLU A 46 -7.89 5.64 -2.25
C GLU A 46 -6.79 4.94 -3.05
N THR A 47 -6.51 5.45 -4.24
CA THR A 47 -5.48 4.93 -5.14
C THR A 47 -4.63 6.08 -5.62
N TYR A 48 -3.31 5.92 -5.50
CA TYR A 48 -2.32 6.89 -5.93
C TYR A 48 -1.28 6.19 -6.81
N THR A 49 -0.75 6.91 -7.78
CA THR A 49 0.47 6.52 -8.49
C THR A 49 1.61 7.33 -7.89
N VAL A 50 2.61 6.67 -7.32
CA VAL A 50 3.72 7.29 -6.59
C VAL A 50 5.05 6.68 -7.03
N GLU A 51 6.15 7.41 -6.85
CA GLU A 51 7.51 6.90 -7.07
C GLU A 51 8.18 6.51 -5.74
N GLU A 52 7.74 7.12 -4.64
CA GLU A 52 8.32 6.98 -3.30
C GLU A 52 7.24 7.22 -2.24
N VAL A 53 7.26 6.45 -1.15
CA VAL A 53 6.34 6.62 -0.02
C VAL A 53 7.02 6.25 1.30
N LYS A 54 6.78 7.06 2.32
CA LYS A 54 7.19 6.81 3.71
C LYS A 54 5.97 6.56 4.57
N VAL A 55 6.02 5.50 5.37
CA VAL A 55 4.90 5.06 6.19
C VAL A 55 5.35 4.93 7.62
N TYR A 56 4.68 5.71 8.47
CA TYR A 56 4.96 5.77 9.89
C TYR A 56 3.87 5.00 10.64
N PRO A 57 4.23 3.94 11.38
CA PRO A 57 3.27 3.31 12.27
C PRO A 57 2.81 4.32 13.32
N LYS A 58 1.51 4.38 13.58
CA LYS A 58 0.96 5.27 14.61
C LYS A 58 1.39 4.75 15.97
N SER A 59 2.33 5.44 16.64
CA SER A 59 2.73 5.05 17.99
C SER A 59 1.56 5.26 18.96
N ASN A 60 1.27 4.26 19.79
CA ASN A 60 0.21 4.32 20.81
C ASN A 60 0.60 5.22 22.02
N SER A 61 1.32 6.31 21.79
CA SER A 61 1.87 7.18 22.85
C SER A 61 0.81 8.04 23.57
N SER A 62 -0.48 7.97 23.19
CA SER A 62 -1.54 8.79 23.79
C SER A 62 -2.48 8.05 24.74
N ARG A 63 -2.08 6.90 25.32
CA ARG A 63 -2.92 6.19 26.31
C ARG A 63 -2.10 5.55 27.44
N HIS A 64 -1.17 6.31 28.02
CA HIS A 64 -0.59 5.96 29.30
C HIS A 64 -1.32 6.75 30.39
N ASN A 65 -2.32 6.11 31.00
CA ASN A 65 -2.68 6.42 32.38
C ASN A 65 -1.68 5.64 33.25
N PRO A 66 -0.88 6.29 34.12
CA PRO A 66 0.16 5.63 34.90
C PRO A 66 -0.36 5.02 36.22
N GLU A 67 -1.57 4.44 36.21
CA GLU A 67 -2.14 3.81 37.40
C GLU A 67 -2.87 2.54 36.97
N GLU A 68 -2.17 1.41 37.01
CA GLU A 68 -2.66 0.10 37.49
C GLU A 68 -1.53 -0.94 37.33
N GLU A 69 -0.93 -1.23 38.47
CA GLU A 69 0.06 -2.28 38.69
C GLU A 69 -0.65 -3.62 39.00
N ASP A 70 0.05 -4.71 38.68
CA ASP A 70 -0.12 -6.09 39.17
C ASP A 70 -0.91 -7.11 38.33
N GLY A 71 -0.16 -8.12 37.84
CA GLY A 71 -0.66 -9.30 37.13
C GLY A 71 0.35 -9.86 36.11
N PRO A 72 0.69 -11.17 36.14
CA PRO A 72 1.55 -11.81 35.14
C PRO A 72 0.72 -12.11 33.88
N ARG A 73 0.24 -11.06 33.22
CA ARG A 73 -0.35 -11.15 31.88
C ARG A 73 0.62 -10.42 30.95
N GLY A 74 1.27 -11.23 30.11
CA GLY A 74 2.45 -10.86 29.34
C GLY A 74 2.40 -9.43 28.81
N ARG A 75 3.46 -8.68 29.11
CA ARG A 75 3.85 -7.48 28.35
C ARG A 75 3.53 -7.75 26.89
N ALA A 76 2.56 -7.03 26.32
CA ALA A 76 2.37 -7.01 24.89
C ALA A 76 3.69 -6.55 24.27
N LEU A 77 4.36 -7.54 23.70
CA LEU A 77 5.75 -7.59 23.31
C LEU A 77 5.94 -6.75 22.05
N GLY A 78 6.52 -5.55 22.17
CA GLY A 78 7.00 -4.74 21.03
C GLY A 78 5.91 -4.20 20.10
N ASN A 79 5.97 -2.92 19.75
CA ASN A 79 5.13 -2.35 18.69
C ASN A 79 5.61 -2.82 17.31
N SER A 80 5.59 -4.14 17.05
CA SER A 80 5.94 -4.70 15.75
C SER A 80 4.73 -4.66 14.83
N PHE A 81 4.93 -4.20 13.60
CA PHE A 81 3.90 -4.16 12.57
C PHE A 81 4.27 -5.20 11.50
N PRO A 82 3.48 -6.27 11.33
CA PRO A 82 3.73 -7.24 10.28
C PRO A 82 3.51 -6.63 8.91
N TRP A 83 4.49 -6.79 8.03
CA TRP A 83 4.48 -6.40 6.63
C TRP A 83 4.55 -7.64 5.75
N ASN A 84 3.68 -7.74 4.76
CA ASN A 84 3.79 -8.75 3.72
C ASN A 84 4.58 -8.18 2.54
N ILE A 85 5.76 -8.74 2.25
CA ILE A 85 6.59 -8.39 1.09
C ILE A 85 6.65 -9.61 0.18
N ASP A 86 6.03 -9.53 -1.00
CA ASP A 86 6.00 -10.60 -2.01
C ASP A 86 5.58 -12.00 -1.50
N GLY A 87 4.85 -12.05 -0.38
CA GLY A 87 4.37 -13.28 0.26
C GLY A 87 5.10 -13.65 1.55
N ASP A 88 6.23 -12.99 1.84
CA ASP A 88 7.00 -13.19 3.06
C ASP A 88 6.56 -12.21 4.16
N LEU A 89 6.50 -12.72 5.39
CA LEU A 89 6.18 -11.94 6.57
C LEU A 89 7.45 -11.28 7.14
N MET A 90 7.44 -9.95 7.24
CA MET A 90 8.50 -9.14 7.80
C MET A 90 7.99 -8.31 8.97
N GLU A 91 8.65 -8.39 10.12
CA GLU A 91 8.29 -7.66 11.33
C GLU A 91 9.16 -6.41 11.47
N VAL A 92 8.57 -5.22 11.36
CA VAL A 92 9.28 -3.94 11.51
C VAL A 92 8.52 -3.03 12.46
N ALA A 93 9.20 -2.56 13.50
CA ALA A 93 8.64 -1.69 14.52
C ALA A 93 8.76 -0.19 14.19
N SER A 94 9.27 0.16 13.01
CA SER A 94 9.71 1.51 12.64
C SER A 94 9.12 1.96 11.30
N GLU A 95 9.53 3.16 10.85
CA GLU A 95 9.19 3.70 9.53
C GLU A 95 9.53 2.71 8.41
N VAL A 96 8.61 2.56 7.46
CA VAL A 96 8.84 1.84 6.21
C VAL A 96 8.95 2.85 5.08
N HIS A 97 10.08 2.81 4.38
CA HIS A 97 10.33 3.65 3.22
C HIS A 97 10.40 2.78 1.96
N VAL A 98 9.52 3.05 1.01
CA VAL A 98 9.44 2.32 -0.26
C VAL A 98 9.72 3.27 -1.40
N ARG A 99 10.63 2.89 -2.30
CA ARG A 99 11.01 3.68 -3.48
C ARG A 99 11.12 2.79 -4.72
N VAL A 100 10.62 3.29 -5.85
CA VAL A 100 10.76 2.64 -7.14
C VAL A 100 12.11 2.98 -7.76
N HIS A 101 12.86 1.96 -8.17
CA HIS A 101 14.09 2.09 -8.94
C HIS A 101 13.82 1.63 -10.38
N PRO A 102 13.58 2.56 -11.33
CA PRO A 102 13.22 2.18 -12.69
C PRO A 102 14.39 1.46 -13.39
N ARG A 103 14.06 0.42 -14.16
CA ARG A 103 15.01 -0.33 -15.00
C ARG A 103 16.19 -0.95 -14.20
N LEU A 104 15.93 -1.40 -12.97
CA LEU A 104 16.95 -2.01 -12.12
C LEU A 104 17.40 -3.40 -12.62
N ILE A 105 16.48 -4.16 -13.24
CA ILE A 105 16.71 -5.53 -13.72
C ILE A 105 16.23 -5.67 -15.16
N ASN A 106 16.89 -6.56 -15.91
CA ASN A 106 16.47 -6.94 -17.26
C ASN A 106 15.66 -8.24 -17.21
N LEU A 107 14.49 -8.23 -17.84
CA LEU A 107 13.60 -9.39 -17.94
C LEU A 107 13.38 -9.73 -19.41
N TYR A 108 13.41 -11.02 -19.74
CA TYR A 108 13.02 -11.51 -21.04
C TYR A 108 11.51 -11.82 -21.02
N GLY A 109 10.76 -11.28 -21.98
CA GLY A 109 9.31 -11.46 -22.08
C GLY A 109 8.81 -11.24 -23.50
N GLY A 110 7.55 -11.60 -23.75
CA GLY A 110 6.87 -11.30 -25.03
C GLY A 110 6.78 -9.81 -25.30
N SER A 111 6.59 -9.42 -26.56
CA SER A 111 6.58 -8.02 -27.00
C SER A 111 5.68 -7.15 -26.11
N MET A 112 6.28 -6.13 -25.49
CA MET A 112 5.54 -5.12 -24.75
C MET A 112 4.88 -4.19 -25.77
N GLU A 113 3.55 -4.19 -25.85
CA GLU A 113 2.84 -3.18 -26.62
C GLU A 113 3.19 -1.80 -26.03
N GLU A 114 3.89 -0.98 -26.80
CA GLU A 114 4.22 0.40 -26.43
C GLU A 114 2.92 1.21 -26.41
N MET A 115 2.29 1.29 -25.24
CA MET A 115 1.11 2.13 -25.05
C MET A 115 1.58 3.58 -25.00
N ASN A 116 1.59 4.24 -26.16
CA ASN A 116 1.93 5.66 -26.31
C ASN A 116 1.13 6.49 -25.30
N ASP A 117 1.82 7.11 -24.34
CA ASP A 117 1.24 8.23 -23.59
C ASP A 117 0.90 9.31 -24.62
N SER A 118 -0.39 9.60 -24.72
CA SER A 118 -0.94 10.60 -25.63
C SER A 118 -0.08 11.86 -25.61
N LYS A 119 0.49 12.24 -26.78
CA LYS A 119 1.15 13.52 -27.02
C LYS A 119 0.30 14.65 -26.43
N VAL A 120 0.71 15.19 -25.29
CA VAL A 120 0.22 16.49 -24.83
C VAL A 120 0.88 17.51 -25.74
N THR A 121 0.15 17.99 -26.75
CA THR A 121 0.55 19.15 -27.54
C THR A 121 0.41 20.39 -26.66
N CYS A 122 1.51 20.85 -26.08
CA CYS A 122 1.60 22.20 -25.54
C CYS A 122 1.47 23.20 -26.70
N ASN A 123 0.30 23.80 -26.85
CA ASN A 123 0.15 25.03 -27.61
C ASN A 123 0.45 26.19 -26.65
N CYS A 124 1.66 26.72 -26.72
CA CYS A 124 1.95 28.04 -26.17
C CYS A 124 1.45 29.08 -27.19
N LEU A 125 0.57 29.98 -26.73
CA LEU A 125 0.25 31.24 -27.40
C LEU A 125 1.33 32.28 -27.11
#